data_AF-A0A7S4DSH4-F1
#
_entry.id   AF-A0A7S4DSH4-F1
#
_cell.length_a   1.000
_cell.length_b   1.000
_cell.length_c   1.000
_cell.angle_alpha   90.00
_cell.angle_beta   90.00
_cell.angle_gamma   90.00
#
_symmetry.space_group_name_H-M   'P 1'
#
loop_
_entity.id
_entity.type
_entity.pdbx_description
1 polymer ?
#
loop_
_entity_poly.entity_id
_entity_poly.type
_entity_poly.pdbx_seq_one_letter_code
_entity_poly.pdbx_strand_id
1 'polypeptide(L)'
;VKKIIMRKPSGINAGNRILKNLTKHRGADPGYIKRIYHQIFYRPFAGAPHAKGLAIKKIGIEAKQPNSGVRKCVKVQLLKNRKKITAFVPRDGSLNFIDMNDTVLVTGFGKRGRAKGDIPGVKFKVI
;
A
#
# COMPACT_ATOMS: atom_id res chain seq x y z
N VAL A 1 -36.43 -26.06 17.21
CA VAL A 1 -36.09 -24.91 18.09
C VAL A 1 -35.77 -23.69 17.22
N LYS A 2 -36.61 -22.64 17.21
CA LYS A 2 -36.38 -21.43 16.40
C LYS A 2 -35.22 -20.63 16.99
N LYS A 3 -34.13 -20.46 16.22
CA LYS A 3 -32.99 -19.61 16.61
C LYS A 3 -33.45 -18.15 16.60
N ILE A 4 -33.58 -17.53 17.77
CA ILE A 4 -33.91 -16.10 17.88
C ILE A 4 -32.71 -15.31 17.36
N ILE A 5 -32.84 -14.70 16.18
CA ILE A 5 -31.84 -13.79 15.64
C ILE A 5 -32.01 -12.45 16.37
N MET A 6 -31.11 -12.14 17.30
CA MET A 6 -31.08 -10.83 17.97
C MET A 6 -30.83 -9.72 16.94
N ARG A 7 -31.84 -8.86 16.70
CA ARG A 7 -31.75 -7.67 15.84
C ARG A 7 -31.32 -6.44 16.65
N LYS A 8 -31.01 -5.34 15.96
CA LYS A 8 -30.76 -4.04 16.60
C LYS A 8 -31.98 -3.65 17.47
N PRO A 9 -31.77 -3.01 18.63
CA PRO A 9 -32.88 -2.56 19.46
C PRO A 9 -33.73 -1.52 18.70
N SER A 10 -35.05 -1.68 18.75
CA SER A 10 -36.02 -0.88 17.98
C SER A 10 -36.99 -0.06 18.84
N GLY A 11 -36.73 0.07 20.15
CA GLY A 11 -37.55 0.87 21.05
C GLY A 11 -37.39 2.37 20.82
N ILE A 12 -38.44 3.15 21.07
CA ILE A 12 -38.50 4.60 20.83
C ILE A 12 -37.39 5.37 21.59
N ASN A 13 -37.02 4.89 22.79
CA ASN A 13 -35.96 5.47 23.63
C ASN A 13 -34.60 4.72 23.54
N ALA A 14 -34.39 3.89 22.51
CA ALA A 14 -33.18 3.07 22.38
C ALA A 14 -32.00 3.75 21.66
N GLY A 15 -32.12 5.04 21.29
CA GLY A 15 -31.14 5.77 20.47
C GLY A 15 -29.70 5.70 20.98
N ASN A 16 -29.48 5.95 22.28
CA ASN A 16 -28.14 5.91 22.89
C ASN A 16 -27.49 4.51 22.80
N ARG A 17 -28.30 3.45 22.94
CA ARG A 17 -27.83 2.07 22.82
C ARG A 17 -27.44 1.77 21.37
N ILE A 18 -28.20 2.25 20.40
CA ILE A 18 -27.88 2.14 18.97
C ILE A 18 -26.56 2.86 18.66
N LEU A 19 -26.40 4.10 19.12
CA LEU A 19 -25.18 4.89 18.91
C LEU A 19 -23.93 4.21 19.49
N LYS A 20 -23.97 3.77 20.75
CA LYS A 20 -22.85 3.05 21.38
C LYS A 20 -22.47 1.78 20.61
N ASN A 21 -23.46 1.02 20.16
CA ASN A 21 -23.24 -0.18 19.35
C ASN A 21 -22.62 0.18 17.99
N LEU A 22 -23.13 1.21 17.30
CA LEU A 22 -22.56 1.66 16.03
C LEU A 22 -21.10 2.08 16.18
N THR A 23 -20.76 2.86 17.21
CA THR A 23 -19.38 3.26 17.48
C THR A 23 -18.48 2.06 17.78
N LYS A 24 -18.96 1.10 18.58
CA LYS A 24 -18.24 -0.15 18.88
C LYS A 24 -17.99 -0.98 17.62
N HIS A 25 -19.01 -1.16 16.78
CA HIS A 25 -18.90 -1.93 15.54
C HIS A 25 -18.09 -1.20 14.47
N ARG A 26 -18.04 0.14 14.50
CA ARG A 26 -17.21 0.94 13.59
C ARG A 26 -15.73 0.63 13.75
N GLY A 27 -15.30 0.28 14.98
CA GLY A 27 -13.96 -0.20 15.26
C GLY A 27 -13.59 -1.51 14.54
N ALA A 28 -14.55 -2.30 14.05
CA ALA A 28 -14.26 -3.50 13.28
C ALA A 28 -13.90 -3.21 11.82
N ASP A 29 -14.20 -2.02 11.30
CA ASP A 29 -13.86 -1.64 9.93
C ASP A 29 -12.35 -1.32 9.80
N PRO A 30 -11.58 -2.07 9.00
CA PRO A 30 -10.16 -1.80 8.80
C PRO A 30 -9.90 -0.43 8.15
N GLY A 31 -10.84 0.10 7.37
CA GLY A 31 -10.74 1.44 6.78
C GLY A 31 -10.77 2.54 7.84
N TYR A 32 -11.75 2.46 8.74
CA TYR A 32 -11.90 3.34 9.89
C TYR A 32 -10.69 3.30 10.81
N ILE A 33 -10.24 2.10 11.21
CA ILE A 33 -9.00 1.91 12.00
C ILE A 33 -7.84 2.62 11.31
N LYS A 34 -7.56 2.33 10.04
CA LYS A 34 -6.41 2.91 9.30
C LYS A 34 -6.43 4.43 9.20
N ARG A 35 -7.62 5.05 9.25
CA ARG A 35 -7.79 6.49 9.21
C ARG A 35 -7.53 7.12 10.59
N ILE A 36 -7.97 6.48 11.67
CA ILE A 36 -7.77 6.97 13.04
C ILE A 36 -6.33 6.80 13.48
N TYR A 37 -5.72 5.64 13.21
CA TYR A 37 -4.32 5.43 13.51
C TYR A 37 -3.47 6.21 12.50
N HIS A 38 -2.49 6.98 12.99
CA HIS A 38 -1.60 7.83 12.20
C HIS A 38 -0.60 7.02 11.35
N GLN A 39 -1.10 6.23 10.39
CA GLN A 39 -0.29 5.39 9.51
C GLN A 39 0.59 6.20 8.54
N ILE A 40 0.41 7.52 8.51
CA ILE A 40 1.16 8.46 7.67
C ILE A 40 2.67 8.32 7.91
N PHE A 41 3.11 8.21 9.16
CA PHE A 41 4.54 8.11 9.50
C PHE A 41 5.21 6.80 9.04
N TYR A 42 4.45 5.70 9.08
CA TYR A 42 4.96 4.40 8.66
C TYR A 42 5.07 4.29 7.13
N ARG A 43 4.16 4.94 6.39
CA ARG A 43 4.15 4.88 4.92
C ARG A 43 5.37 5.61 4.34
N PRO A 44 6.11 5.01 3.38
CA PRO A 44 7.29 5.67 2.79
C PRO A 44 6.99 7.03 2.16
N PHE A 45 5.78 7.22 1.63
CA PHE A 45 5.39 8.47 0.98
C PHE A 45 4.75 9.50 1.91
N ALA A 46 4.57 9.21 3.21
CA ALA A 46 3.95 10.14 4.15
C ALA A 46 2.58 10.71 3.66
N GLY A 47 1.78 9.89 2.97
CA GLY A 47 0.47 10.30 2.44
C GLY A 47 0.48 10.91 1.03
N ALA A 48 1.64 11.31 0.51
CA ALA A 48 1.75 11.86 -0.84
C ALA A 48 1.49 10.79 -1.94
N PRO A 49 0.94 11.18 -3.12
CA PRO A 49 0.72 10.26 -4.23
C PRO A 49 2.03 9.82 -4.90
N HIS A 50 3.02 10.71 -4.97
CA HIS A 50 4.31 10.50 -5.62
C HIS A 50 5.47 10.91 -4.69
N ALA A 51 6.67 10.46 -5.01
CA ALA A 51 7.89 10.90 -4.36
C ALA A 51 9.07 10.87 -5.33
N LYS A 52 9.95 11.87 -5.23
CA LYS A 52 11.26 11.86 -5.89
C LYS A 52 12.24 11.02 -5.06
N GLY A 53 13.11 10.28 -5.73
CA GLY A 53 14.15 9.50 -5.10
C GLY A 53 15.39 9.32 -5.97
N LEU A 54 16.43 8.78 -5.36
CA LEU A 54 17.72 8.50 -5.97
C LEU A 54 17.84 7.00 -6.26
N ALA A 55 18.21 6.63 -7.48
CA ALA A 55 18.48 5.24 -7.84
C ALA A 55 19.78 4.75 -7.20
N ILE A 56 19.73 3.70 -6.36
CA ILE A 56 20.91 3.11 -5.74
C ILE A 56 21.40 1.91 -6.54
N LYS A 57 20.54 0.93 -6.83
CA LYS A 57 20.95 -0.30 -7.50
C LYS A 57 19.86 -0.90 -8.37
N LYS A 58 20.27 -1.45 -9.51
CA LYS A 58 19.44 -2.30 -10.38
C LYS A 58 19.28 -3.68 -9.72
N ILE A 59 18.07 -4.22 -9.70
CA ILE A 59 17.74 -5.53 -9.12
C ILE A 59 16.85 -6.31 -10.09
N GLY A 60 17.13 -7.60 -10.26
CA GLY A 60 16.18 -8.56 -10.79
C GLY A 60 15.41 -9.24 -9.66
N ILE A 61 14.08 -9.20 -9.70
CA ILE A 61 13.22 -9.93 -8.74
C ILE A 61 12.54 -11.07 -9.49
N GLU A 62 12.64 -12.28 -8.95
CA GLU A 62 11.95 -13.44 -9.51
C GLU A 62 10.44 -13.31 -9.37
N ALA A 63 9.72 -13.72 -10.41
CA ALA A 63 8.27 -13.80 -10.39
C ALA A 63 7.80 -14.89 -9.41
N LYS A 64 6.62 -14.68 -8.82
CA LYS A 64 5.93 -15.73 -8.07
C LYS A 64 5.50 -16.85 -9.03
N GLN A 65 5.62 -18.09 -8.55
CA GLN A 65 4.98 -19.26 -9.15
C GLN A 65 3.49 -18.96 -9.38
N PRO A 66 2.89 -19.32 -10.54
CA PRO A 66 3.33 -20.28 -11.57
C PRO A 66 4.16 -19.67 -12.72
N ASN A 67 4.48 -18.37 -12.66
CA ASN A 67 5.19 -17.69 -13.75
C ASN A 67 6.70 -17.86 -13.60
N SER A 68 7.41 -17.95 -14.72
CA SER A 68 8.87 -17.86 -14.79
C SER A 68 9.30 -16.50 -15.35
N GLY A 69 10.43 -16.00 -14.84
CA GLY A 69 11.05 -14.76 -15.35
C GLY A 69 11.49 -13.79 -14.27
N VAL A 70 12.36 -12.86 -14.68
CA VAL A 70 12.97 -11.85 -13.80
C VAL A 70 12.36 -10.48 -14.10
N ARG A 71 11.79 -9.86 -13.07
CA ARG A 71 11.16 -8.54 -13.14
C ARG A 71 12.18 -7.46 -12.81
N LYS A 72 12.40 -6.56 -13.76
CA LYS A 72 13.39 -5.48 -13.66
C LYS A 72 12.91 -4.43 -12.64
N CYS A 73 13.70 -4.24 -11.59
CA CYS A 73 13.40 -3.33 -10.49
C CYS A 73 14.64 -2.48 -10.16
N VAL A 74 14.41 -1.39 -9.43
CA VAL A 74 15.46 -0.51 -8.91
C VAL A 74 15.22 -0.29 -7.41
N LYS A 75 16.29 -0.27 -6.63
CA LYS A 75 16.26 0.25 -5.25
C LYS A 75 16.38 1.76 -5.31
N VAL A 76 15.40 2.44 -4.74
CA VAL A 76 15.33 3.89 -4.72
C VAL A 76 15.41 4.38 -3.28
N GLN A 77 16.24 5.37 -3.01
CA GLN A 77 16.23 6.11 -1.75
C GLN A 77 15.39 7.37 -1.91
N LEU A 78 14.35 7.52 -1.09
CA LEU A 78 13.53 8.73 -1.16
C LEU A 78 14.32 9.93 -0.64
N LEU A 79 14.27 11.05 -1.38
CA LEU A 79 15.01 12.26 -1.00
C LEU A 79 14.47 12.85 0.32
N LYS A 80 13.14 12.87 0.47
CA LYS A 80 12.46 13.44 1.65
C LYS A 80 12.76 12.75 2.98
N ASN A 81 12.80 11.42 3.00
CA ASN A 81 12.81 10.64 4.25
C ASN A 81 14.02 9.71 4.35
N ARG A 82 14.88 9.67 3.31
CA ARG A 82 16.00 8.74 3.16
C ARG A 82 15.64 7.24 3.27
N LYS A 83 14.35 6.89 3.33
CA LYS A 83 13.84 5.51 3.31
C LYS A 83 14.17 4.86 1.96
N LYS A 84 14.66 3.62 2.01
CA LYS A 84 14.97 2.81 0.82
C LYS A 84 13.75 1.96 0.44
N ILE A 85 13.33 2.05 -0.81
CA ILE A 85 12.19 1.31 -1.37
C ILE A 85 12.60 0.53 -2.61
N THR A 86 11.82 -0.48 -2.98
CA THR A 86 11.91 -1.17 -4.27
C THR A 86 10.83 -0.62 -5.20
N ALA A 87 11.24 -0.20 -6.40
CA ALA A 87 10.35 0.24 -7.45
C ALA A 87 10.53 -0.64 -8.69
N PHE A 88 9.42 -1.03 -9.31
CA PHE A 88 9.42 -1.70 -10.61
C PHE A 88 9.67 -0.70 -11.73
N VAL A 89 10.46 -1.10 -12.73
CA VAL A 89 10.66 -0.32 -13.94
C VAL A 89 9.70 -0.86 -15.01
N PRO A 90 8.71 -0.07 -15.47
CA PRO A 90 7.75 -0.52 -16.46
C PRO A 90 8.36 -0.58 -17.87
N ARG A 91 7.72 -1.38 -18.74
CA ARG A 91 8.08 -1.58 -20.16
C ARG A 91 9.43 -2.28 -20.38
N ASP A 92 9.61 -2.84 -21.56
CA ASP A 92 10.85 -3.51 -21.95
C ASP A 92 11.98 -2.51 -22.21
N GLY A 93 13.23 -2.96 -22.05
CA GLY A 93 14.43 -2.13 -22.23
C GLY A 93 14.61 -0.98 -21.23
N SER A 94 13.60 -0.64 -20.44
CA SER A 94 13.56 0.62 -19.68
C SER A 94 14.56 0.71 -18.51
N LEU A 95 15.17 -0.40 -18.13
CA LEU A 95 16.25 -0.45 -17.14
C LEU A 95 17.55 0.22 -17.66
N ASN A 96 17.69 0.33 -18.98
CA ASN A 96 18.88 0.92 -19.61
C ASN A 96 18.88 2.45 -19.51
N PHE A 97 17.72 3.08 -19.28
CA PHE A 97 17.59 4.54 -19.17
C PHE A 97 17.86 5.08 -17.76
N ILE A 98 18.01 4.22 -16.76
CA ILE A 98 18.17 4.62 -15.37
C ILE A 98 19.54 4.17 -14.92
N ASP A 99 20.43 5.10 -14.60
CA ASP A 99 21.73 4.79 -14.04
C ASP A 99 21.81 5.03 -12.53
N MET A 100 22.94 4.63 -11.96
CA MET A 100 23.17 4.75 -10.53
C MET A 100 23.30 6.23 -10.17
N ASN A 101 22.62 6.64 -9.10
CA ASN A 101 22.51 8.02 -8.63
C ASN A 101 21.65 8.96 -9.50
N ASP A 102 20.85 8.43 -10.43
CA ASP A 102 19.86 9.24 -11.13
C ASP A 102 18.66 9.59 -10.24
N THR A 103 18.08 10.76 -10.50
CA THR A 103 16.82 11.16 -9.86
C THR A 103 15.64 10.56 -10.60
N VAL A 104 14.84 9.76 -9.89
CA VAL A 104 13.65 9.10 -10.42
C VAL A 104 12.39 9.56 -9.71
N LEU A 105 11.29 9.67 -10.45
CA LEU A 105 9.97 9.89 -9.89
C LEU A 105 9.28 8.55 -9.64
N VAL A 106 8.80 8.34 -8.42
CA VAL A 106 8.20 7.07 -7.99
C VAL A 106 6.74 7.28 -7.60
N THR A 107 5.89 6.34 -8.00
CA THR A 107 4.48 6.27 -7.64
C THR A 107 4.10 4.92 -7.02
N GLY A 108 2.96 4.88 -6.34
CA GLY A 108 2.37 3.63 -5.88
C GLY A 108 1.84 2.77 -7.04
N PHE A 109 1.80 1.46 -6.86
CA PHE A 109 1.31 0.52 -7.88
C PHE A 109 -0.22 0.43 -8.03
N GLY A 110 -0.98 1.22 -7.28
CA GLY A 110 -2.46 1.24 -7.33
C GLY A 110 -3.17 0.19 -6.45
N LYS A 111 -2.46 -0.74 -5.79
CA LYS A 111 -3.06 -1.73 -4.88
C LYS A 111 -3.12 -1.29 -3.40
N ARG A 112 -3.39 -0.01 -3.14
CA ARG A 112 -3.51 0.59 -1.78
C ARG A 112 -2.35 0.23 -0.83
N GLY A 113 -1.11 0.25 -1.34
CA GLY A 113 0.10 -0.08 -0.56
C GLY A 113 0.46 -1.57 -0.48
N ARG A 114 -0.21 -2.42 -1.26
CA ARG A 114 0.15 -3.83 -1.45
C ARG A 114 0.98 -4.02 -2.72
N ALA A 115 1.70 -5.14 -2.77
CA ALA A 115 2.42 -5.54 -3.98
C ALA A 115 1.44 -5.86 -5.11
N LYS A 116 1.85 -5.64 -6.37
CA LYS A 116 1.01 -5.90 -7.55
C LYS A 116 1.53 -7.11 -8.32
N GLY A 117 0.59 -7.96 -8.72
CA GLY A 117 0.84 -9.06 -9.66
C GLY A 117 1.72 -10.16 -9.07
N ASP A 118 2.58 -10.68 -9.92
CA ASP A 118 3.56 -11.74 -9.66
C ASP A 118 4.84 -11.22 -8.99
N ILE A 119 4.96 -9.91 -8.73
CA ILE A 119 6.18 -9.31 -8.18
C ILE A 119 6.12 -9.29 -6.65
N PRO A 120 6.89 -10.14 -5.94
CA PRO A 120 6.87 -10.16 -4.48
C PRO A 120 7.48 -8.89 -3.90
N GLY A 121 6.84 -8.33 -2.86
CA GLY A 121 7.39 -7.22 -2.08
C GLY A 121 7.45 -5.84 -2.76
N VAL A 122 7.17 -5.73 -4.07
CA VAL A 122 7.25 -4.46 -4.80
C VAL A 122 5.90 -3.74 -4.81
N LYS A 123 5.85 -2.59 -4.14
CA LYS A 123 4.65 -1.77 -3.94
C LYS A 123 4.63 -0.49 -4.78
N PHE A 124 5.75 -0.17 -5.43
CA PHE A 124 5.97 1.09 -6.14
C PHE A 124 6.47 0.84 -7.57
N LYS A 125 6.24 1.79 -8.46
CA LYS A 125 6.78 1.80 -9.82
C LYS A 125 7.45 3.14 -10.13
N VAL A 126 8.42 3.11 -11.02
CA VAL A 126 9.00 4.31 -11.64
C VAL A 126 7.99 4.85 -12.68
N ILE A 127 7.93 6.17 -12.81
CA ILE A 127 7.19 6.88 -13.87
C ILE A 127 8.16 7.14 -15.02
#